data_AF-A0A1M4L2Q3-F1
#
_entry.id   AF-A0A1M4L2Q3-F1
#
_cell.length_a   1.000
_cell.length_b   1.000
_cell.length_c   1.000
_cell.angle_alpha   90.00
_cell.angle_beta   90.00
_cell.angle_gamma   90.00
#
_symmetry.space_group_name_H-M   'P 1'
#
loop_
_entity.id
_entity.type
_entity.pdbx_description
1 polymer ?
#
loop_
_entity_poly.entity_id
_entity_poly.type
_entity_poly.pdbx_seq_one_letter_code
_entity_poly.pdbx_strand_id
1 'polypeptide(L)'
;MARNDHGQWTLSGPLDFGDAIVGHCDLFELPTPLIFMAQGNPLLATALLDAYGVRGGGDAAILGRRLMAAALIWPDCDRGVCRQQVPVGGSRGTGERIALQMFPV
;
A
#
# COMPACT_ATOMS: atom_id res chain seq x y z
N MET A 1 6.20 11.96 -11.36
CA MET A 1 6.48 11.62 -12.78
C MET A 1 7.66 10.66 -12.85
N ALA A 2 7.74 9.82 -13.87
CA ALA A 2 8.86 8.91 -14.08
C ALA A 2 9.68 9.34 -15.30
N ARG A 3 11.01 9.33 -15.16
CA ARG A 3 11.97 9.63 -16.23
C ARG A 3 12.78 8.37 -16.52
N ASN A 4 12.99 8.07 -17.80
CA ASN A 4 13.88 7.00 -18.24
C ASN A 4 15.13 7.64 -18.86
N ASP A 5 16.27 7.49 -18.20
CA ASP A 5 17.57 7.85 -18.74
C ASP A 5 18.36 6.55 -18.99
N HIS A 6 18.47 6.13 -20.25
CA HIS A 6 19.22 4.94 -20.65
C HIS A 6 18.81 3.64 -19.93
N GLY A 7 17.51 3.43 -19.73
CA GLY A 7 16.98 2.23 -19.05
C GLY A 7 16.97 2.34 -17.53
N GLN A 8 17.50 3.42 -16.95
CA GLN A 8 17.36 3.72 -15.54
C GLN A 8 16.11 4.58 -15.32
N TRP A 9 15.16 4.01 -14.57
CA TRP A 9 13.96 4.73 -14.19
C TRP A 9 14.20 5.51 -12.91
N THR A 10 13.94 6.80 -12.95
CA THR A 10 13.96 7.68 -11.78
C THR A 10 12.61 8.35 -11.60
N LEU A 11 12.17 8.49 -10.34
CA LEU A 11 11.02 9.34 -10.02
C LEU A 11 11.51 10.79 -9.98
N SER A 12 10.95 11.64 -10.83
CA SER A 12 11.33 13.05 -10.92
C SER A 12 10.66 13.93 -9.86
N GLY A 13 9.75 13.37 -9.07
CA GLY A 13 9.11 14.03 -7.95
C GLY A 13 7.66 13.59 -7.73
N PRO A 14 7.14 13.77 -6.49
CA PRO A 14 5.73 13.65 -6.16
C PRO A 14 4.92 14.86 -6.66
N LEU A 15 3.63 14.66 -6.88
CA LEU A 15 2.64 15.67 -7.24
C LEU A 15 1.40 15.40 -6.39
N ASP A 16 0.43 16.33 -6.43
CA ASP A 16 -0.88 16.18 -5.81
C ASP A 16 -0.84 16.07 -4.27
N PHE A 17 -0.54 17.20 -3.63
CA PHE A 17 -0.47 17.31 -2.17
C PHE A 17 -1.81 17.77 -1.53
N GLY A 18 -2.92 17.72 -2.28
CA GLY A 18 -4.23 18.18 -1.79
C GLY A 18 -4.70 17.42 -0.54
N ASP A 19 -4.36 16.14 -0.47
CA ASP A 19 -4.70 15.23 0.62
C ASP A 19 -3.53 15.00 1.60
N ALA A 20 -2.49 15.84 1.52
CA ALA A 20 -1.36 15.74 2.44
C ALA A 20 -1.79 16.08 3.86
N ILE A 21 -1.41 15.25 4.82
CA ILE A 21 -1.70 15.46 6.24
C ILE A 21 -0.42 15.56 7.07
N VAL A 22 -0.54 16.15 8.25
CA VAL A 22 0.46 16.03 9.32
C VAL A 22 -0.03 14.98 10.31
N GLY A 23 0.77 13.94 10.54
CA GLY A 23 0.44 12.86 11.46
C GLY A 23 1.67 12.23 12.11
N HIS A 24 1.44 11.44 13.17
CA HIS A 24 2.50 10.73 13.91
C HIS A 24 2.59 9.23 13.57
N CYS A 25 1.83 8.76 12.58
CA CYS A 25 1.76 7.36 12.21
C CYS A 25 2.32 7.18 10.80
N ASP A 26 3.53 6.62 10.72
CA ASP A 26 4.22 6.37 9.45
C ASP A 26 3.45 5.39 8.56
N LEU A 27 2.62 4.52 9.14
CA LEU A 27 1.83 3.56 8.36
C LEU A 27 0.76 4.20 7.47
N PHE A 28 0.44 5.47 7.67
CA PHE A 28 -0.57 6.12 6.85
C PHE A 28 -0.12 6.43 5.42
N GLU A 29 1.19 6.51 5.17
CA GLU A 29 1.71 6.77 3.81
C GLU A 29 1.71 5.51 2.92
N LEU A 30 1.56 4.32 3.52
CA LEU A 30 1.74 3.03 2.84
C LEU A 30 0.49 2.49 2.13
N PRO A 31 -0.75 2.63 2.64
CA PRO A 31 -1.95 2.08 2.00
C PRO A 31 -2.10 2.51 0.55
N THR A 32 -1.91 3.79 0.23
CA THR A 32 -2.07 4.32 -1.12
C THR A 32 -1.11 3.67 -2.13
N PRO A 33 0.23 3.70 -1.97
CA PRO A 33 1.12 3.04 -2.91
C PRO A 33 0.93 1.51 -2.95
N LEU A 34 0.60 0.86 -1.83
CA LEU A 34 0.32 -0.58 -1.82
C LEU A 34 -0.94 -0.93 -2.64
N ILE A 35 -2.01 -0.16 -2.49
CA ILE A 35 -3.29 -0.41 -3.18
C ILE A 35 -3.19 -0.05 -4.65
N PHE A 36 -2.63 1.12 -4.99
CA PHE A 36 -2.68 1.67 -6.35
C PHE A 36 -1.47 1.32 -7.20
N MET A 37 -0.29 1.10 -6.61
CA MET A 37 0.93 0.75 -7.37
C MET A 37 1.26 -0.73 -7.27
N ALA A 38 1.21 -1.33 -6.07
CA ALA A 38 1.49 -2.75 -5.93
C ALA A 38 0.29 -3.62 -6.33
N GLN A 39 -0.95 -3.13 -6.16
CA GLN A 39 -2.18 -3.78 -6.60
C GLN A 39 -2.28 -5.27 -6.21
N GLY A 40 -1.83 -5.62 -4.99
CA GLY A 40 -1.84 -7.00 -4.50
C GLY A 40 -0.75 -7.91 -5.10
N ASN A 41 0.19 -7.37 -5.89
CA ASN A 41 1.37 -8.09 -6.35
C ASN A 41 2.38 -8.24 -5.19
N PRO A 42 2.69 -9.47 -4.73
CA PRO A 42 3.57 -9.68 -3.58
C PRO A 42 5.00 -9.17 -3.80
N LEU A 43 5.51 -9.23 -5.04
CA LEU A 43 6.86 -8.78 -5.36
C LEU A 43 6.96 -7.25 -5.23
N LEU A 44 5.99 -6.53 -5.78
CA LEU A 44 5.94 -5.06 -5.70
C LEU A 44 5.67 -4.58 -4.27
N ALA A 45 4.75 -5.24 -3.55
CA ALA A 45 4.46 -4.92 -2.16
C ALA A 45 5.70 -5.12 -1.27
N THR A 46 6.40 -6.24 -1.45
CA THR A 46 7.64 -6.53 -0.72
C THR A 46 8.71 -5.47 -1.01
N ALA A 47 8.96 -5.18 -2.30
CA ALA A 47 9.96 -4.17 -2.69
C ALA A 47 9.63 -2.78 -2.12
N LEU A 48 8.35 -2.40 -2.12
CA LEU A 48 7.90 -1.14 -1.52
C LEU A 48 8.16 -1.12 -0.01
N LEU A 49 7.73 -2.15 0.71
CA LEU A 49 7.88 -2.20 2.17
C LEU A 49 9.36 -2.29 2.61
N ASP A 50 10.21 -2.95 1.82
CA ASP A 50 11.66 -2.97 2.03
C ASP A 50 12.27 -1.57 1.82
N ALA A 51 11.84 -0.84 0.78
CA ALA A 51 12.31 0.53 0.52
C ALA A 51 11.92 1.52 1.63
N TYR A 52 10.76 1.32 2.27
CA TYR A 52 10.32 2.08 3.45
C TYR A 52 10.96 1.61 4.77
N GLY A 53 11.72 0.51 4.76
CA GLY A 53 12.37 -0.03 5.96
C GLY A 53 11.42 -0.64 7.00
N VAL A 54 10.16 -0.92 6.63
CA VAL A 54 9.11 -1.34 7.58
C VAL A 54 9.04 -2.85 7.82
N ARG A 55 9.77 -3.66 7.03
CA ARG A 55 9.85 -5.14 7.22
C ARG A 55 10.86 -5.58 8.27
N GLY A 56 11.73 -4.70 8.76
CA GLY A 56 12.91 -5.07 9.56
C GLY A 56 12.67 -5.46 11.02
N GLY A 57 11.44 -5.34 11.58
CA GLY A 57 11.27 -5.36 13.04
C GLY A 57 10.07 -6.08 13.64
N GLY A 58 9.20 -6.75 12.86
CA GLY A 58 7.96 -7.31 13.43
C GLY A 58 7.31 -8.44 12.64
N ASP A 59 6.30 -9.07 13.25
CA ASP A 59 5.48 -10.12 12.67
C ASP A 59 4.67 -9.59 11.47
N ALA A 60 4.82 -10.22 10.30
CA ALA A 60 4.11 -9.89 9.07
C ALA A 60 2.58 -9.87 9.25
N ALA A 61 2.04 -10.77 10.08
CA ALA A 61 0.61 -10.79 10.37
C ALA A 61 0.16 -9.56 11.16
N ILE A 62 1.01 -9.02 12.05
CA ILE A 62 0.76 -7.77 12.77
C ILE A 62 0.80 -6.60 11.79
N LEU A 63 1.80 -6.56 10.90
CA LEU A 63 1.93 -5.52 9.89
C LEU A 63 0.70 -5.47 8.98
N GLY A 64 0.24 -6.61 8.47
CA GLY A 64 -0.94 -6.69 7.61
C GLY A 64 -2.21 -6.19 8.30
N ARG A 65 -2.40 -6.51 9.59
CA ARG A 65 -3.52 -5.98 10.38
C ARG A 65 -3.44 -4.47 10.57
N ARG A 66 -2.24 -3.93 10.83
CA ARG A 66 -2.04 -2.48 11.00
C ARG A 66 -2.24 -1.71 9.71
N LEU A 67 -1.78 -2.24 8.57
CA LEU A 67 -2.04 -1.68 7.24
C LEU A 67 -3.54 -1.67 6.92
N MET A 68 -4.23 -2.77 7.23
CA MET A 68 -5.68 -2.82 7.07
C MET A 68 -6.40 -1.82 7.98
N ALA A 69 -5.97 -1.68 9.23
CA ALA A 69 -6.53 -0.68 10.15
C ALA A 69 -6.29 0.75 9.65
N ALA A 70 -5.08 1.06 9.17
CA ALA A 70 -4.75 2.36 8.59
C ALA A 70 -5.66 2.67 7.38
N ALA A 71 -5.85 1.70 6.48
CA ALA A 71 -6.74 1.83 5.33
C ALA A 71 -8.23 1.99 5.70
N LEU A 72 -8.66 1.50 6.86
CA LEU A 72 -10.04 1.66 7.34
C LEU A 72 -10.29 3.01 8.02
N ILE A 73 -9.26 3.61 8.60
CA ILE A 73 -9.36 4.87 9.34
C ILE A 73 -9.09 6.07 8.43
N TRP A 74 -8.30 5.87 7.36
CA TRP A 74 -7.95 6.94 6.43
C TRP A 74 -9.17 7.48 5.67
N PRO A 75 -9.50 8.77 5.80
CA PRO A 75 -10.72 9.35 5.20
C PRO A 75 -10.83 9.15 3.70
N ASP A 76 -9.72 9.26 2.97
CA ASP A 76 -9.70 9.17 1.50
C ASP A 76 -9.57 7.74 0.98
N CYS A 77 -9.52 6.76 1.87
CA CYS A 77 -9.38 5.35 1.51
C CYS A 77 -10.77 4.74 1.37
N ASP A 78 -11.52 5.23 0.38
CA ASP A 78 -12.84 4.70 0.05
C ASP A 78 -12.74 3.20 -0.24
N ARG A 79 -13.36 2.40 0.62
CA ARG A 79 -13.24 0.93 0.57
C ARG A 79 -13.82 0.34 -0.70
N GLY A 80 -14.81 0.98 -1.32
CA GLY A 80 -15.38 0.55 -2.58
C GLY A 80 -14.37 0.73 -3.71
N VAL A 81 -13.79 1.93 -3.81
CA VAL A 81 -12.80 2.29 -4.83
C VAL A 81 -11.51 1.50 -4.64
N CYS A 82 -10.92 1.51 -3.45
CA CYS A 82 -9.65 0.84 -3.17
C CYS A 82 -9.71 -0.68 -3.41
N ARG A 83 -10.86 -1.32 -3.12
CA ARG A 83 -11.03 -2.76 -3.39
C ARG A 83 -11.09 -3.10 -4.88
N GLN A 84 -11.49 -2.16 -5.73
CA GLN A 84 -11.52 -2.35 -7.18
C GLN A 84 -10.12 -2.23 -7.81
N GLN A 85 -9.19 -1.53 -7.15
CA GLN A 85 -7.82 -1.37 -7.64
C GLN A 85 -6.98 -2.63 -7.52
N VAL A 86 -7.33 -3.50 -6.57
CA VAL A 86 -6.64 -4.77 -6.33
C VAL A 86 -7.41 -5.90 -7.01
N PRO A 87 -6.82 -6.64 -7.97
CA PRO A 87 -7.45 -7.79 -8.60
C PRO A 87 -7.95 -8.83 -7.60
N VAL A 88 -9.06 -9.48 -7.93
CA VAL A 88 -9.64 -10.53 -7.08
C VAL A 88 -8.97 -11.86 -7.40
N GLY A 89 -8.04 -12.30 -6.55
CA GLY A 89 -7.34 -13.59 -6.68
C GLY A 89 -8.09 -14.79 -6.07
N GLY A 90 -9.32 -14.60 -5.58
CA GLY A 90 -10.13 -15.63 -4.91
C GLY A 90 -11.16 -15.04 -3.95
N SER A 91 -11.81 -15.88 -3.15
CA SER A 91 -12.86 -15.43 -2.22
C SER A 91 -12.37 -14.35 -1.24
N ARG A 92 -13.19 -13.30 -1.06
CA ARG A 92 -13.03 -12.19 -0.10
C ARG A 92 -14.04 -12.28 1.05
N GLY A 93 -14.45 -13.49 1.42
CA GLY A 93 -15.51 -13.73 2.41
C GLY A 93 -15.19 -13.32 3.85
N THR A 94 -13.92 -13.04 4.17
CA THR A 94 -13.49 -12.58 5.51
C THR A 94 -12.59 -11.35 5.41
N GLY A 95 -12.50 -10.59 6.51
CA GLY A 95 -11.62 -9.42 6.61
C GLY A 95 -10.15 -9.77 6.42
N GLU A 96 -9.71 -10.92 6.91
CA GLU A 96 -8.34 -11.42 6.77
C GLU A 96 -7.99 -11.73 5.32
N ARG A 97 -8.92 -12.35 4.57
CA ARG A 97 -8.71 -12.63 3.15
C ARG A 97 -8.69 -11.34 2.32
N ILE A 98 -9.48 -10.34 2.71
CA ILE A 98 -9.42 -9.01 2.09
C ILE A 98 -8.08 -8.36 2.37
N ALA A 99 -7.64 -8.36 3.64
CA ALA A 99 -6.37 -7.78 4.05
C ALA A 99 -5.19 -8.44 3.33
N LEU A 100 -5.15 -9.78 3.24
CA LEU A 100 -4.09 -10.51 2.54
C LEU A 100 -4.06 -10.20 1.03
N GLN A 101 -5.21 -10.02 0.40
CA GLN A 101 -5.25 -9.65 -1.02
C GLN A 101 -4.81 -8.19 -1.23
N MET A 102 -5.21 -7.27 -0.34
CA MET A 102 -4.85 -5.85 -0.46
C MET A 102 -3.40 -5.57 -0.05
N PHE A 103 -2.89 -6.28 0.95
CA PHE A 103 -1.57 -6.13 1.54
C PHE A 103 -0.93 -7.51 1.68
N PRO A 104 -0.31 -8.05 0.60
CA PRO A 104 0.31 -9.37 0.60
C PRO A 104 1.67 -9.33 1.32
N VAL A 105 1.62 -9.16 2.64
CA VAL A 105 2.78 -9.10 3.55
C VAL A 105 3.07 -10.42 4.24
#